data_AF-A0A350UHJ3-F1
#
_entry.id   AF-A0A350UHJ3-F1
#
_cell.length_a   1.000
_cell.length_b   1.000
_cell.length_c   1.000
_cell.angle_alpha   90.00
_cell.angle_beta   90.00
_cell.angle_gamma   90.00
#
_symmetry.space_group_name_H-M   'P 1'
#
loop_
_entity.id
_entity.type
_entity.pdbx_description
1 polymer ?
#
loop_
_entity_poly.entity_id
_entity_poly.type
_entity_poly.pdbx_seq_one_letter_code
_entity_poly.pdbx_strand_id
1 'polypeptide(L)'
;MDVGSAGGIEAGDGDVVIVSAPTDVPTDAEMQEAFDKKLAIGAEKTKSRMAPSGRDLFGNPTHLPPIVWLPGARQRNLWVNVLGPLHVGGTAGAPPITYTLPDGAPGANRTGDNAVGGHGKDGGSVALQADRILVTGPVTFNLGSGGDGGSAIAGPATSAKAIAKGGNGGNTGKFIMASAFLGILHGIDIQQPLTLNFGRGGRGGDATATGLPGEDGKPGKDGYSAKATGGDGGLGALPGSAGSDVTGLFNLIVNSNNGGDGGDATTTGGRGGNDLAKPGTHGGKGGKATSIGGHGGDATTSLAGGVAGALADGPGGNGGNATTNGGRGGDGNDCCGDDPDKGGNGGGGGEAIATPGDPGQGNPNGAAGMTNGVAGDGGAGGDG
;
A
#
# COMPACT_ATOMS: atom_id res chain seq x y z
N MET A 1 -23.25 -23.47 3.27
CA MET A 1 -23.30 -22.41 2.24
C MET A 1 -24.76 -22.11 2.02
N ASP A 2 -25.20 -20.89 2.29
CA ASP A 2 -26.52 -20.44 1.84
C ASP A 2 -26.38 -20.04 0.37
N VAL A 3 -27.16 -20.71 -0.48
CA VAL A 3 -27.27 -20.37 -1.89
C VAL A 3 -28.32 -19.27 -1.97
N GLY A 4 -27.90 -18.08 -2.39
CA GLY A 4 -28.79 -16.92 -2.51
C GLY A 4 -29.91 -17.17 -3.52
N SER A 5 -30.95 -16.34 -3.47
CA SER A 5 -32.16 -16.47 -4.28
C SER A 5 -31.94 -16.47 -5.81
N ALA A 6 -30.74 -16.08 -6.27
CA ALA A 6 -30.32 -16.08 -7.67
C ALA A 6 -29.39 -17.27 -8.06
N GLY A 7 -29.20 -18.27 -7.19
CA GLY A 7 -28.33 -19.41 -7.46
C GLY A 7 -26.82 -19.13 -7.31
N GLY A 8 -26.45 -17.99 -6.72
CA GLY A 8 -25.07 -17.61 -6.39
C GLY A 8 -24.74 -17.82 -4.91
N ILE A 9 -23.45 -17.72 -4.56
CA ILE A 9 -23.01 -17.71 -3.16
C ILE A 9 -23.11 -16.27 -2.64
N GLU A 10 -23.93 -16.04 -1.61
CA GLU A 10 -23.90 -14.81 -0.82
C GLU A 10 -22.78 -14.93 0.20
N ALA A 11 -21.69 -14.20 -0.03
CA ALA A 11 -20.51 -14.24 0.81
C ALA A 11 -20.72 -13.33 2.03
N GLY A 12 -20.68 -13.91 3.23
CA GLY A 12 -20.71 -13.17 4.50
C GLY A 12 -19.42 -12.38 4.76
N ASP A 13 -19.15 -12.07 6.02
CA ASP A 13 -17.98 -11.28 6.43
C ASP A 13 -16.64 -12.05 6.38
N GLY A 14 -16.48 -13.02 5.48
CA GLY A 14 -15.29 -13.88 5.40
C GLY A 14 -14.88 -14.16 3.97
N ASP A 15 -13.70 -14.76 3.80
CA ASP A 15 -13.25 -15.24 2.49
C ASP A 15 -14.21 -16.32 1.96
N VAL A 16 -14.34 -16.38 0.64
CA VAL A 16 -15.09 -17.47 -0.01
C VAL A 16 -14.11 -18.58 -0.34
N VAL A 17 -14.28 -19.71 0.33
CA VAL A 17 -13.45 -20.91 0.14
C VAL A 17 -14.30 -22.03 -0.46
N ILE A 18 -13.92 -22.49 -1.66
CA ILE A 18 -14.55 -23.61 -2.36
C ILE A 18 -13.52 -24.74 -2.46
N VAL A 19 -13.81 -25.87 -1.80
CA VAL A 19 -12.88 -27.00 -1.69
C VAL A 19 -13.57 -28.34 -1.90
N SER A 20 -12.83 -29.32 -2.40
CA SER A 20 -13.32 -30.69 -2.55
C SER A 20 -13.43 -31.45 -1.23
N ALA A 21 -12.59 -31.13 -0.24
CA ALA A 21 -12.68 -31.69 1.10
C ALA A 21 -12.39 -30.63 2.18
N PRO A 22 -12.94 -30.76 3.40
CA PRO A 22 -12.68 -29.83 4.50
C PRO A 22 -11.18 -29.70 4.86
N THR A 23 -10.38 -30.74 4.64
CA THR A 23 -8.93 -30.72 4.86
C THR A 23 -8.17 -29.82 3.87
N ASP A 24 -8.83 -29.42 2.78
CA ASP A 24 -8.21 -28.63 1.70
C ASP A 24 -8.47 -27.13 1.86
N VAL A 25 -9.25 -26.73 2.89
CA VAL A 25 -9.37 -25.34 3.33
C VAL A 25 -7.96 -24.81 3.61
N PRO A 26 -7.56 -23.68 3.01
CA PRO A 26 -6.22 -23.16 3.20
C PRO A 26 -6.07 -22.56 4.59
N THR A 27 -4.86 -22.66 5.13
CA THR A 27 -4.44 -21.80 6.24
C THR A 27 -4.09 -20.41 5.73
N ASP A 28 -4.05 -19.41 6.61
CA ASP A 28 -3.62 -18.06 6.26
C ASP A 28 -2.22 -18.04 5.63
N ALA A 29 -1.31 -18.89 6.12
CA ALA A 29 0.04 -19.01 5.59
C ALA A 29 0.05 -19.55 4.14
N GLU A 30 -0.79 -20.54 3.84
CA GLU A 30 -0.92 -21.09 2.48
C GLU A 30 -1.55 -20.09 1.53
N MET A 31 -2.53 -19.30 2.00
CA MET A 31 -3.09 -18.21 1.22
C MET A 31 -2.04 -17.14 0.93
N GLN A 32 -1.29 -16.73 1.95
CA GLN A 32 -0.22 -15.76 1.80
C GLN A 32 0.84 -16.24 0.81
N GLU A 33 1.32 -17.49 0.94
CA GLU A 33 2.33 -18.07 0.04
C GLU A 33 1.85 -18.07 -1.42
N ALA A 34 0.60 -18.45 -1.68
CA ALA A 34 0.05 -18.40 -3.03
C ALA A 34 -0.03 -16.96 -3.55
N PHE A 35 -0.51 -16.04 -2.73
CA PHE A 35 -0.67 -14.63 -3.10
C PHE A 35 0.66 -13.86 -3.18
N ASP A 36 1.74 -14.33 -2.57
CA ASP A 36 3.08 -13.75 -2.76
C ASP A 36 3.59 -13.89 -4.20
N LYS A 37 3.02 -14.81 -4.98
CA LYS A 37 3.28 -14.93 -6.43
C LYS A 37 2.61 -13.81 -7.24
N LYS A 38 1.76 -13.00 -6.63
CA LYS A 38 1.07 -11.83 -7.20
C LYS A 38 0.15 -12.17 -8.39
N LEU A 39 0.71 -12.22 -9.60
CA LEU A 39 0.03 -12.70 -10.80
C LEU A 39 0.74 -13.97 -11.26
N ALA A 40 0.07 -15.12 -11.18
CA ALA A 40 0.65 -16.37 -11.66
C ALA A 40 -0.39 -17.22 -12.36
N ILE A 41 -0.16 -17.57 -13.61
CA ILE A 41 -1.01 -18.46 -14.39
C ILE A 41 -0.17 -19.68 -14.77
N GLY A 42 -0.65 -20.89 -14.48
CA GLY A 42 0.15 -22.09 -14.65
C GLY A 42 1.18 -22.29 -13.54
N ALA A 43 0.91 -21.74 -12.35
CA ALA A 43 1.63 -22.14 -11.16
C ALA A 43 1.32 -23.60 -10.80
N GLU A 44 2.22 -24.24 -10.06
CA GLU A 44 1.94 -25.56 -9.51
C GLU A 44 0.94 -25.46 -8.35
N LYS A 45 -0.03 -26.38 -8.32
CA LYS A 45 -1.04 -26.49 -7.26
C LYS A 45 -0.40 -26.90 -5.94
N THR A 46 -0.62 -26.10 -4.89
CA THR A 46 -0.01 -26.23 -3.55
C THR A 46 -0.42 -27.49 -2.77
N LYS A 47 -1.61 -28.04 -3.01
CA LYS A 47 -2.12 -29.27 -2.36
C LYS A 47 -2.43 -30.34 -3.40
N SER A 48 -1.40 -30.94 -3.99
CA SER A 48 -1.55 -32.10 -4.87
C SER A 48 -1.84 -33.36 -4.03
N ARG A 49 -3.12 -33.65 -3.76
CA ARG A 49 -3.51 -35.02 -3.39
C ARG A 49 -3.75 -35.80 -4.66
N MET A 50 -3.09 -36.96 -4.80
CA MET A 50 -3.58 -37.97 -5.74
C MET A 50 -4.99 -38.33 -5.29
N ALA A 51 -5.98 -38.12 -6.17
CA ALA A 51 -7.34 -38.57 -5.95
C ALA A 51 -7.35 -40.04 -5.50
N PRO A 52 -8.10 -40.42 -4.45
CA PRO A 52 -8.22 -41.81 -4.05
C PRO A 52 -8.83 -42.59 -5.22
N SER A 53 -8.00 -43.37 -5.91
CA SER A 53 -8.35 -44.28 -7.01
C SER A 53 -9.35 -43.73 -8.05
N GLY A 54 -8.81 -43.18 -9.15
CA GLY A 54 -9.39 -43.32 -10.48
C GLY A 54 -10.63 -42.49 -10.84
N ARG A 55 -10.98 -41.45 -10.09
CA ARG A 55 -12.23 -40.69 -10.32
C ARG A 55 -12.08 -39.28 -10.92
N ASP A 56 -10.89 -38.68 -11.00
CA ASP A 56 -10.81 -37.20 -10.98
C ASP A 56 -10.49 -36.45 -12.28
N LEU A 57 -9.87 -37.03 -13.31
CA LEU A 57 -9.58 -36.27 -14.55
C LEU A 57 -10.82 -36.06 -15.44
N PHE A 58 -11.87 -36.84 -15.23
CA PHE A 58 -13.13 -36.84 -15.98
C PHE A 58 -14.37 -36.86 -15.08
N GLY A 59 -14.20 -36.52 -13.79
CA GLY A 59 -15.32 -36.34 -12.88
C GLY A 59 -16.24 -35.21 -13.35
N ASN A 60 -17.44 -35.11 -12.77
CA ASN A 60 -18.32 -33.97 -13.04
C ASN A 60 -17.57 -32.67 -12.72
N PRO A 61 -17.48 -31.73 -13.67
CA PRO A 61 -16.71 -30.52 -13.47
C PRO A 61 -17.32 -29.69 -12.35
N THR A 62 -16.44 -29.10 -11.53
CA THR A 62 -16.86 -28.02 -10.64
C THR A 62 -17.03 -26.78 -11.49
N HIS A 63 -18.22 -26.20 -11.51
CA HIS A 63 -18.45 -24.89 -12.11
C HIS A 63 -18.28 -23.82 -11.05
N LEU A 64 -17.45 -22.81 -11.32
CA LEU A 64 -17.32 -21.66 -10.41
C LEU A 64 -18.67 -20.91 -10.39
N PRO A 65 -19.40 -20.89 -9.26
CA PRO A 65 -20.68 -20.19 -9.19
C PRO A 65 -20.45 -18.68 -9.09
N PRO A 66 -21.44 -17.85 -9.48
CA PRO A 66 -21.41 -16.42 -9.19
C PRO A 66 -21.27 -16.16 -7.68
N ILE A 67 -20.48 -15.15 -7.32
CA ILE A 67 -20.25 -14.74 -5.93
C ILE A 67 -20.69 -13.29 -5.77
N VAL A 68 -21.51 -13.03 -4.75
CA VAL A 68 -21.95 -11.69 -4.37
C VAL A 68 -21.47 -11.41 -2.96
N TRP A 69 -20.67 -10.37 -2.81
CA TRP A 69 -20.18 -9.91 -1.51
C TRP A 69 -21.20 -8.99 -0.85
N LEU A 70 -21.27 -9.03 0.48
CA LEU A 70 -22.05 -8.05 1.23
C LEU A 70 -21.57 -6.62 0.95
N PRO A 71 -22.49 -5.64 0.93
CA PRO A 71 -22.13 -4.24 0.82
C PRO A 71 -21.11 -3.83 1.89
N GLY A 72 -20.02 -3.19 1.47
CA GLY A 72 -18.97 -2.73 2.39
C GLY A 72 -17.98 -3.81 2.84
N ALA A 73 -18.05 -5.03 2.29
CA ALA A 73 -17.00 -6.02 2.48
C ALA A 73 -15.62 -5.44 2.12
N ARG A 74 -14.60 -5.81 2.89
CA ARG A 74 -13.20 -5.40 2.68
C ARG A 74 -12.28 -6.58 2.94
N GLN A 75 -11.15 -6.64 2.25
CA GLN A 75 -10.10 -7.66 2.41
C GLN A 75 -10.64 -9.09 2.29
N ARG A 76 -11.45 -9.36 1.26
CA ARG A 76 -11.98 -10.71 1.04
C ARG A 76 -11.43 -11.34 -0.21
N ASN A 77 -11.05 -12.59 -0.10
CA ASN A 77 -10.45 -13.38 -1.16
C ASN A 77 -11.41 -14.47 -1.62
N LEU A 78 -11.30 -14.80 -2.91
CA LEU A 78 -11.85 -16.03 -3.47
C LEU A 78 -10.75 -17.08 -3.54
N TRP A 79 -10.92 -18.15 -2.79
CA TRP A 79 -10.04 -19.31 -2.86
C TRP A 79 -10.81 -20.53 -3.36
N VAL A 80 -10.32 -21.13 -4.44
CA VAL A 80 -10.86 -22.36 -5.00
C VAL A 80 -9.74 -23.38 -5.03
N ASN A 81 -9.94 -24.52 -4.39
CA ASN A 81 -9.01 -25.64 -4.42
C ASN A 81 -9.77 -26.95 -4.54
N VAL A 82 -9.96 -27.41 -5.77
CA VAL A 82 -10.78 -28.58 -6.08
C VAL A 82 -9.96 -29.68 -6.75
N LEU A 83 -10.40 -30.92 -6.57
CA LEU A 83 -9.94 -32.05 -7.35
C LEU A 83 -10.70 -32.10 -8.68
N GLY A 84 -10.02 -32.55 -9.74
CA GLY A 84 -10.58 -32.66 -11.07
C GLY A 84 -10.75 -31.34 -11.83
N PRO A 85 -11.61 -31.30 -12.86
CA PRO A 85 -11.77 -30.13 -13.72
C PRO A 85 -12.59 -29.02 -13.06
N LEU A 86 -12.04 -27.81 -13.07
CA LEU A 86 -12.71 -26.57 -12.73
C LEU A 86 -13.10 -25.82 -14.02
N HIS A 87 -14.38 -25.58 -14.22
CA HIS A 87 -14.90 -24.73 -15.27
C HIS A 87 -15.11 -23.31 -14.76
N VAL A 88 -14.46 -22.37 -15.42
CA VAL A 88 -14.53 -20.93 -15.14
C VAL A 88 -15.22 -20.24 -16.30
N GLY A 89 -16.10 -19.29 -15.99
CA GLY A 89 -16.91 -18.60 -16.97
C GLY A 89 -18.23 -19.32 -17.28
N GLY A 90 -19.06 -18.64 -18.08
CA GLY A 90 -20.37 -19.15 -18.49
C GLY A 90 -20.27 -20.10 -19.68
N THR A 91 -21.31 -20.10 -20.51
CA THR A 91 -21.29 -20.82 -21.80
C THR A 91 -20.58 -19.99 -22.86
N ALA A 92 -19.85 -20.62 -23.78
CA ALA A 92 -19.27 -19.95 -24.95
C ALA A 92 -20.36 -19.14 -25.71
N GLY A 93 -20.07 -17.89 -26.05
CA GLY A 93 -21.00 -16.97 -26.72
C GLY A 93 -22.03 -16.28 -25.82
N ALA A 94 -22.09 -16.60 -24.52
CA ALA A 94 -22.90 -15.87 -23.55
C ALA A 94 -22.18 -14.58 -23.05
N PRO A 95 -22.89 -13.64 -22.41
CA PRO A 95 -22.26 -12.50 -21.75
C PRO A 95 -21.21 -12.95 -20.69
N PRO A 96 -20.15 -12.16 -20.45
CA PRO A 96 -19.14 -12.51 -19.47
C PRO A 96 -19.72 -12.67 -18.06
N ILE A 97 -19.33 -13.74 -17.36
CA ILE A 97 -19.54 -13.81 -15.90
C ILE A 97 -18.52 -12.88 -15.25
N THR A 98 -18.97 -12.00 -14.36
CA THR A 98 -18.11 -11.03 -13.68
C THR A 98 -18.00 -11.34 -12.20
N TYR A 99 -16.77 -11.44 -11.70
CA TYR A 99 -16.42 -11.54 -10.30
C TYR A 99 -15.79 -10.22 -9.86
N THR A 100 -16.38 -9.54 -8.89
CA THR A 100 -15.82 -8.30 -8.33
C THR A 100 -15.39 -8.56 -6.91
N LEU A 101 -14.10 -8.38 -6.62
CA LEU A 101 -13.51 -8.65 -5.32
C LEU A 101 -13.53 -7.37 -4.48
N PRO A 102 -13.72 -7.46 -3.15
CA PRO A 102 -13.81 -6.26 -2.33
C PRO A 102 -12.44 -5.58 -2.15
N ASP A 103 -12.42 -4.25 -2.01
CA ASP A 103 -11.17 -3.53 -1.78
C ASP A 103 -10.53 -3.86 -0.42
N GLY A 104 -9.27 -3.52 -0.26
CA GLY A 104 -8.57 -3.56 1.01
C GLY A 104 -9.10 -2.54 2.00
N ALA A 105 -8.98 -2.83 3.30
CA ALA A 105 -9.37 -1.87 4.33
C ALA A 105 -8.28 -0.81 4.54
N PRO A 106 -8.67 0.41 4.94
CA PRO A 106 -7.71 1.47 5.23
C PRO A 106 -6.89 1.16 6.49
N GLY A 107 -5.69 1.72 6.54
CA GLY A 107 -4.83 1.74 7.69
C GLY A 107 -5.32 2.69 8.79
N ALA A 108 -5.02 2.37 10.04
CA ALA A 108 -5.43 3.20 11.17
C ALA A 108 -4.61 4.49 11.28
N ASN A 109 -5.26 5.63 11.48
CA ASN A 109 -4.59 6.88 11.81
C ASN A 109 -3.98 6.80 13.22
N ARG A 110 -2.80 7.39 13.42
CA ARG A 110 -2.12 7.40 14.73
C ARG A 110 -1.63 8.78 15.13
N THR A 111 -1.71 9.06 16.42
CA THR A 111 -1.23 10.29 17.05
C THR A 111 -0.33 9.95 18.23
N GLY A 112 0.78 10.68 18.41
CA GLY A 112 1.68 10.51 19.56
C GLY A 112 3.11 10.95 19.25
N ASP A 113 3.98 10.94 20.25
CA ASP A 113 5.38 11.41 20.11
C ASP A 113 6.18 10.68 19.01
N ASN A 114 5.89 9.38 18.83
CA ASN A 114 6.39 8.53 17.74
C ASN A 114 5.21 7.86 17.03
N ALA A 115 4.50 8.61 16.20
CA ALA A 115 3.32 8.14 15.50
C ALA A 115 3.70 7.37 14.23
N VAL A 116 3.20 6.15 14.08
CA VAL A 116 3.29 5.38 12.83
C VAL A 116 1.88 5.01 12.39
N GLY A 117 1.46 5.48 11.22
CA GLY A 117 0.18 5.13 10.63
C GLY A 117 0.09 3.64 10.33
N GLY A 118 -1.10 3.06 10.44
CA GLY A 118 -1.34 1.68 10.03
C GLY A 118 -1.24 1.53 8.52
N HIS A 119 -0.77 0.39 8.03
CA HIS A 119 -0.76 0.10 6.60
C HIS A 119 -2.17 -0.16 6.06
N GLY A 120 -2.45 0.39 4.89
CA GLY A 120 -3.56 -0.04 4.05
C GLY A 120 -3.38 -1.49 3.64
N LYS A 121 -4.49 -2.17 3.39
CA LYS A 121 -4.51 -3.62 3.18
C LYS A 121 -4.69 -3.91 1.70
N ASP A 122 -4.16 -5.03 1.24
CA ASP A 122 -4.28 -5.41 -0.17
C ASP A 122 -5.75 -5.60 -0.56
N GLY A 123 -6.04 -5.38 -1.83
CA GLY A 123 -7.33 -5.67 -2.44
C GLY A 123 -7.66 -7.15 -2.45
N GLY A 124 -8.95 -7.45 -2.52
CA GLY A 124 -9.45 -8.82 -2.60
C GLY A 124 -8.86 -9.56 -3.80
N SER A 125 -8.37 -10.77 -3.53
CA SER A 125 -7.56 -11.56 -4.45
C SER A 125 -8.27 -12.86 -4.83
N VAL A 126 -7.81 -13.50 -5.90
CA VAL A 126 -8.36 -14.75 -6.42
C VAL A 126 -7.27 -15.80 -6.54
N ALA A 127 -7.51 -16.98 -5.99
CA ALA A 127 -6.70 -18.16 -6.24
C ALA A 127 -7.59 -19.30 -6.75
N LEU A 128 -7.33 -19.74 -7.98
CA LEU A 128 -7.99 -20.87 -8.61
C LEU A 128 -7.00 -22.01 -8.71
N GLN A 129 -7.27 -23.09 -7.99
CA GLN A 129 -6.42 -24.29 -7.96
C GLN A 129 -7.27 -25.51 -8.29
N ALA A 130 -6.89 -26.25 -9.33
CA ALA A 130 -7.58 -27.47 -9.72
C ALA A 130 -6.61 -28.47 -10.36
N ASP A 131 -7.06 -29.67 -10.68
CA ASP A 131 -6.20 -30.59 -11.45
C ASP A 131 -6.14 -30.16 -12.92
N ARG A 132 -7.26 -29.62 -13.42
CA ARG A 132 -7.36 -28.97 -14.71
C ARG A 132 -8.27 -27.76 -14.58
N ILE A 133 -7.93 -26.64 -15.22
CA ILE A 133 -8.79 -25.45 -15.26
C ILE A 133 -9.16 -25.18 -16.71
N LEU A 134 -10.46 -25.02 -16.99
CA LEU A 134 -10.96 -24.66 -18.31
C LEU A 134 -11.75 -23.35 -18.23
N VAL A 135 -11.34 -22.36 -19.02
CA VAL A 135 -12.12 -21.14 -19.26
C VAL A 135 -13.00 -21.38 -20.49
N THR A 136 -14.22 -21.85 -20.25
CA THR A 136 -15.14 -22.35 -21.30
C THR A 136 -16.13 -21.30 -21.79
N GLY A 137 -16.25 -20.19 -21.07
CA GLY A 137 -17.03 -19.00 -21.43
C GLY A 137 -16.28 -17.73 -21.05
N PRO A 138 -16.66 -16.57 -21.60
CA PRO A 138 -16.02 -15.32 -21.23
C PRO A 138 -16.20 -15.03 -19.74
N VAL A 139 -15.13 -14.54 -19.11
CA VAL A 139 -15.10 -14.23 -17.68
C VAL A 139 -14.27 -12.99 -17.41
N THR A 140 -14.69 -12.22 -16.42
CA THR A 140 -13.97 -11.04 -15.93
C THR A 140 -13.79 -11.12 -14.42
N PHE A 141 -12.56 -10.91 -13.98
CA PHE A 141 -12.21 -10.72 -12.58
C PHE A 141 -11.81 -9.27 -12.36
N ASN A 142 -12.62 -8.51 -11.63
CA ASN A 142 -12.27 -7.20 -11.10
C ASN A 142 -11.67 -7.42 -9.71
N LEU A 143 -10.35 -7.31 -9.59
CA LEU A 143 -9.64 -7.46 -8.33
C LEU A 143 -9.86 -6.22 -7.47
N GLY A 144 -9.81 -6.39 -6.13
CA GLY A 144 -10.03 -5.27 -5.22
C GLY A 144 -8.94 -4.22 -5.35
N SER A 145 -9.29 -2.96 -5.08
CA SER A 145 -8.28 -1.91 -4.90
C SER A 145 -7.57 -2.06 -3.56
N GLY A 146 -6.36 -1.56 -3.44
CA GLY A 146 -5.68 -1.45 -2.16
C GLY A 146 -6.33 -0.40 -1.26
N GLY A 147 -6.34 -0.66 0.05
CA GLY A 147 -6.78 0.31 1.04
C GLY A 147 -5.74 1.41 1.26
N ASP A 148 -6.18 2.61 1.64
CA ASP A 148 -5.26 3.72 1.92
C ASP A 148 -4.45 3.48 3.20
N GLY A 149 -3.25 4.01 3.25
CA GLY A 149 -2.42 4.07 4.43
C GLY A 149 -2.96 5.07 5.47
N GLY A 150 -2.83 4.71 6.74
CA GLY A 150 -3.21 5.59 7.85
C GLY A 150 -2.25 6.75 8.01
N SER A 151 -2.77 7.92 8.37
CA SER A 151 -1.95 9.10 8.65
C SER A 151 -1.27 9.03 10.01
N ALA A 152 -0.15 9.74 10.16
CA ALA A 152 0.59 9.86 11.41
C ALA A 152 0.81 11.32 11.82
N ILE A 153 0.48 11.65 13.08
CA ILE A 153 0.70 12.99 13.64
C ILE A 153 1.53 12.88 14.90
N ALA A 154 2.71 13.48 14.89
CA ALA A 154 3.58 13.65 16.04
C ALA A 154 3.68 15.13 16.41
N GLY A 155 3.42 15.46 17.67
CA GLY A 155 3.25 16.85 18.09
C GLY A 155 2.96 16.94 19.59
N PRO A 156 3.05 18.14 20.19
CA PRO A 156 3.72 18.32 21.47
C PRO A 156 2.88 17.80 22.62
N ALA A 157 3.16 16.57 23.06
CA ALA A 157 2.59 16.03 24.29
C ALA A 157 3.62 16.04 25.42
N THR A 158 4.80 15.42 25.25
CA THR A 158 5.86 15.42 26.30
C THR A 158 7.29 15.17 25.82
N SER A 159 7.53 14.80 24.55
CA SER A 159 8.85 14.29 24.14
C SER A 159 9.75 15.26 23.38
N ALA A 160 11.06 15.10 23.62
CA ALA A 160 12.15 15.83 22.99
C ALA A 160 12.32 15.58 21.47
N LYS A 161 11.59 14.67 20.83
CA LYS A 161 11.70 14.41 19.38
C LYS A 161 10.36 13.94 18.82
N ALA A 162 9.79 14.70 17.89
CA ALA A 162 8.56 14.32 17.21
C ALA A 162 8.88 13.53 15.93
N ILE A 163 8.46 12.27 15.85
CA ILE A 163 8.64 11.44 14.66
C ILE A 163 7.28 10.93 14.18
N ALA A 164 6.92 11.26 12.94
CA ALA A 164 5.70 10.79 12.29
C ALA A 164 6.06 9.99 11.02
N LYS A 165 5.49 8.80 10.87
CA LYS A 165 5.58 8.01 9.64
C LYS A 165 4.19 7.58 9.18
N GLY A 166 3.77 8.01 7.99
CA GLY A 166 2.54 7.55 7.36
C GLY A 166 2.58 6.06 7.06
N GLY A 167 1.43 5.39 7.12
CA GLY A 167 1.31 4.00 6.71
C GLY A 167 1.36 3.88 5.19
N ASN A 168 1.99 2.85 4.66
CA ASN A 168 1.93 2.57 3.21
C ASN A 168 0.50 2.19 2.78
N GLY A 169 0.12 2.54 1.55
CA GLY A 169 -1.08 2.05 0.90
C GLY A 169 -1.00 0.57 0.58
N GLY A 170 -2.15 -0.11 0.53
CA GLY A 170 -2.26 -1.50 0.12
C GLY A 170 -2.13 -1.64 -1.39
N ASN A 171 -1.74 -2.82 -1.88
CA ASN A 171 -1.69 -3.09 -3.31
C ASN A 171 -3.07 -3.46 -3.84
N THR A 172 -3.25 -3.40 -5.16
CA THR A 172 -4.32 -4.12 -5.83
C THR A 172 -4.36 -5.61 -5.42
N GLY A 173 -5.53 -6.23 -5.56
CA GLY A 173 -5.68 -7.67 -5.44
C GLY A 173 -4.84 -8.46 -6.43
N LYS A 174 -4.68 -9.74 -6.12
CA LYS A 174 -3.77 -10.69 -6.77
C LYS A 174 -4.56 -11.77 -7.50
N PHE A 175 -3.94 -12.42 -8.49
CA PHE A 175 -4.61 -13.47 -9.27
C PHE A 175 -3.69 -14.67 -9.50
N ILE A 176 -4.08 -15.81 -8.95
CA ILE A 176 -3.36 -17.07 -9.06
C ILE A 176 -4.25 -18.08 -9.76
N MET A 177 -3.73 -18.73 -10.79
CA MET A 177 -4.33 -19.87 -11.46
C MET A 177 -3.30 -20.99 -11.53
N ALA A 178 -3.58 -22.08 -10.82
CA ALA A 178 -2.66 -23.19 -10.63
C ALA A 178 -3.30 -24.53 -10.99
N SER A 179 -2.55 -25.38 -11.68
CA SER A 179 -2.99 -26.73 -12.03
C SER A 179 -2.09 -27.79 -11.39
N ALA A 180 -2.63 -28.97 -11.12
CA ALA A 180 -1.82 -30.13 -10.74
C ALA A 180 -1.14 -30.73 -11.97
N PHE A 181 0.14 -31.08 -11.87
CA PHE A 181 0.82 -31.85 -12.92
C PHE A 181 0.50 -33.34 -12.77
N LEU A 182 -0.38 -33.89 -13.63
CA LEU A 182 -0.91 -35.26 -13.52
C LEU A 182 -0.74 -36.13 -14.80
N GLY A 183 0.18 -35.81 -15.73
CA GLY A 183 0.43 -36.66 -16.91
C GLY A 183 0.01 -36.07 -18.27
N ILE A 184 -0.97 -36.61 -18.99
CA ILE A 184 -1.27 -36.17 -20.40
C ILE A 184 -2.48 -35.24 -20.54
N LEU A 185 -3.23 -35.00 -19.46
CA LEU A 185 -4.50 -34.24 -19.44
C LEU A 185 -4.53 -33.20 -18.30
N HIS A 186 -3.37 -32.64 -17.98
CA HIS A 186 -3.23 -31.57 -16.98
C HIS A 186 -3.15 -30.19 -17.64
N GLY A 187 -3.21 -29.15 -16.82
CA GLY A 187 -2.91 -27.78 -17.25
C GLY A 187 -4.11 -26.84 -17.20
N ILE A 188 -3.90 -25.69 -17.81
CA ILE A 188 -4.89 -24.61 -17.88
C ILE A 188 -5.22 -24.39 -19.34
N ASP A 189 -6.51 -24.42 -19.68
CA ASP A 189 -6.99 -24.21 -21.04
C ASP A 189 -7.93 -22.99 -21.11
N ILE A 190 -7.42 -21.89 -21.67
CA ILE A 190 -8.14 -20.62 -21.79
C ILE A 190 -8.79 -20.58 -23.19
N GLN A 191 -9.98 -21.17 -23.32
CA GLN A 191 -10.66 -21.30 -24.62
C GLN A 191 -11.45 -20.05 -25.01
N GLN A 192 -11.79 -19.20 -24.03
CA GLN A 192 -12.58 -17.99 -24.18
C GLN A 192 -11.91 -16.83 -23.43
N PRO A 193 -12.28 -15.56 -23.70
CA PRO A 193 -11.66 -14.41 -23.06
C PRO A 193 -11.65 -14.49 -21.52
N LEU A 194 -10.45 -14.43 -20.95
CA LEU A 194 -10.20 -14.27 -19.52
C LEU A 194 -9.69 -12.85 -19.30
N THR A 195 -10.53 -11.99 -18.74
CA THR A 195 -10.16 -10.60 -18.44
C THR A 195 -9.83 -10.44 -16.96
N LEU A 196 -8.65 -9.93 -16.67
CA LEU A 196 -8.20 -9.57 -15.33
C LEU A 196 -8.09 -8.05 -15.27
N ASN A 197 -8.91 -7.42 -14.44
CA ASN A 197 -8.84 -6.00 -14.15
C ASN A 197 -8.26 -5.83 -12.74
N PHE A 198 -7.03 -5.33 -12.65
CA PHE A 198 -6.47 -4.93 -11.36
C PHE A 198 -7.21 -3.71 -10.81
N GLY A 199 -7.31 -3.63 -9.49
CA GLY A 199 -7.79 -2.46 -8.77
C GLY A 199 -6.71 -1.39 -8.68
N ARG A 200 -7.06 -0.23 -8.12
CA ARG A 200 -6.09 0.85 -7.87
C ARG A 200 -5.17 0.46 -6.71
N GLY A 201 -3.93 0.94 -6.73
CA GLY A 201 -3.11 0.99 -5.51
C GLY A 201 -3.68 1.98 -4.49
N GLY A 202 -3.61 1.65 -3.20
CA GLY A 202 -4.04 2.54 -2.12
C GLY A 202 -3.08 3.72 -1.95
N ARG A 203 -3.59 4.89 -1.55
CA ARG A 203 -2.73 6.06 -1.28
C ARG A 203 -1.88 5.83 -0.02
N GLY A 204 -0.65 6.30 0.00
CA GLY A 204 0.18 6.36 1.21
C GLY A 204 -0.33 7.39 2.22
N GLY A 205 -0.26 7.07 3.51
CA GLY A 205 -0.72 7.95 4.58
C GLY A 205 0.17 9.18 4.76
N ASP A 206 -0.43 10.31 5.11
CA ASP A 206 0.31 11.55 5.34
C ASP A 206 1.01 11.52 6.72
N ALA A 207 2.10 12.28 6.85
CA ALA A 207 2.86 12.41 8.09
C ALA A 207 3.07 13.87 8.48
N THR A 208 2.75 14.21 9.73
CA THR A 208 3.00 15.54 10.29
C THR A 208 3.80 15.44 11.58
N ALA A 209 4.94 16.12 11.70
CA ALA A 209 5.74 16.15 12.92
C ALA A 209 6.06 17.59 13.38
N THR A 210 5.79 17.91 14.65
CA THR A 210 6.09 19.22 15.25
C THR A 210 6.96 19.08 16.48
N GLY A 211 8.14 19.71 16.48
CA GLY A 211 9.08 19.69 17.59
C GLY A 211 8.63 20.57 18.74
N LEU A 212 8.89 20.14 19.99
CA LEU A 212 8.66 20.96 21.17
C LEU A 212 9.56 22.21 21.17
N PRO A 213 9.08 23.36 21.66
CA PRO A 213 9.94 24.50 21.95
C PRO A 213 10.99 24.15 23.01
N GLY A 214 12.15 24.81 22.92
CA GLY A 214 13.14 24.84 23.98
C GLY A 214 12.66 25.71 25.13
N GLU A 215 13.01 25.33 26.36
CA GLU A 215 12.65 26.12 27.54
C GLU A 215 13.51 27.40 27.60
N ASP A 216 12.86 28.52 27.91
CA ASP A 216 13.54 29.76 28.26
C ASP A 216 14.40 29.54 29.52
N GLY A 217 15.58 30.16 29.57
CA GLY A 217 16.55 29.80 30.60
C GLY A 217 17.81 30.66 30.62
N LYS A 218 18.86 30.10 31.23
CA LYS A 218 20.18 30.72 31.39
C LYS A 218 21.28 29.68 31.14
N PRO A 219 21.69 29.42 29.88
CA PRO A 219 21.16 29.97 28.63
C PRO A 219 19.80 29.37 28.23
N GLY A 220 19.14 29.94 27.22
CA GLY A 220 17.95 29.36 26.62
C GLY A 220 18.24 27.99 26.00
N LYS A 221 17.32 27.03 26.13
CA LYS A 221 17.51 25.67 25.59
C LYS A 221 17.15 25.60 24.11
N ASP A 222 17.82 24.70 23.38
CA ASP A 222 17.50 24.46 21.97
C ASP A 222 16.08 23.90 21.79
N GLY A 223 15.46 24.30 20.68
CA GLY A 223 14.20 23.73 20.21
C GLY A 223 14.40 22.29 19.73
N TYR A 224 13.37 21.47 19.93
CA TYR A 224 13.43 20.06 19.61
C TYR A 224 13.21 19.78 18.14
N SER A 225 13.84 18.71 17.66
CA SER A 225 13.78 18.32 16.25
C SER A 225 12.50 17.58 15.89
N ALA A 226 12.08 17.67 14.63
CA ALA A 226 10.93 16.98 14.07
C ALA A 226 11.28 16.25 12.78
N LYS A 227 10.70 15.05 12.59
CA LYS A 227 10.83 14.27 11.35
C LYS A 227 9.49 13.69 10.93
N ALA A 228 9.09 13.93 9.68
CA ALA A 228 7.92 13.33 9.06
C ALA A 228 8.33 12.56 7.80
N THR A 229 7.72 11.40 7.60
CA THR A 229 7.91 10.59 6.39
C THR A 229 6.55 10.09 5.92
N GLY A 230 6.12 10.50 4.73
CA GLY A 230 4.89 10.01 4.12
C GLY A 230 4.96 8.51 3.84
N GLY A 231 3.81 7.84 3.81
CA GLY A 231 3.73 6.44 3.42
C GLY A 231 3.85 6.27 1.91
N ASP A 232 4.36 5.14 1.45
CA ASP A 232 4.40 4.84 0.02
C ASP A 232 3.01 4.49 -0.51
N GLY A 233 2.73 4.86 -1.76
CA GLY A 233 1.55 4.42 -2.49
C GLY A 233 1.63 2.93 -2.86
N GLY A 234 0.48 2.26 -2.85
CA GLY A 234 0.39 0.86 -3.23
C GLY A 234 0.46 0.64 -4.74
N LEU A 235 0.77 -0.59 -5.15
CA LEU A 235 0.86 -0.96 -6.56
C LEU A 235 -0.54 -1.08 -7.20
N GLY A 236 -0.72 -0.52 -8.40
CA GLY A 236 -1.94 -0.62 -9.23
C GLY A 236 -1.90 -1.74 -10.27
N ALA A 237 -0.75 -2.40 -10.38
CA ALA A 237 -0.51 -3.58 -11.18
C ALA A 237 0.53 -4.44 -10.51
N LEU A 238 0.55 -5.74 -10.81
CA LEU A 238 1.58 -6.63 -10.29
C LEU A 238 2.24 -7.40 -11.44
N PRO A 239 3.58 -7.51 -11.47
CA PRO A 239 4.26 -8.35 -12.43
C PRO A 239 3.85 -9.80 -12.18
N GLY A 240 3.80 -10.59 -13.26
CA GLY A 240 3.40 -11.97 -13.19
C GLY A 240 4.20 -12.92 -14.05
N SER A 241 3.82 -14.18 -13.94
CA SER A 241 4.39 -15.28 -14.71
C SER A 241 3.33 -16.20 -15.29
N ALA A 242 3.66 -16.80 -16.43
CA ALA A 242 2.93 -17.86 -17.07
C ALA A 242 3.77 -19.14 -17.09
N GLY A 243 3.18 -20.26 -16.67
CA GLY A 243 3.77 -21.60 -16.78
C GLY A 243 3.67 -22.17 -18.20
N SER A 244 4.47 -23.20 -18.47
CA SER A 244 4.51 -23.88 -19.78
C SER A 244 3.21 -24.62 -20.13
N ASP A 245 2.42 -24.99 -19.12
CA ASP A 245 1.28 -25.90 -19.25
C ASP A 245 -0.05 -25.13 -19.44
N VAL A 246 0.05 -23.91 -19.99
CA VAL A 246 -1.09 -23.02 -20.24
C VAL A 246 -1.35 -22.93 -21.74
N THR A 247 -2.51 -23.42 -22.18
CA THR A 247 -3.02 -23.21 -23.54
C THR A 247 -3.95 -22.01 -23.59
N GLY A 248 -3.90 -21.25 -24.68
CA GLY A 248 -4.84 -20.14 -24.90
C GLY A 248 -4.46 -18.81 -24.21
N LEU A 249 -3.19 -18.57 -23.84
CA LEU A 249 -2.77 -17.27 -23.29
C LEU A 249 -3.13 -16.08 -24.18
N PHE A 250 -3.28 -16.26 -25.49
CA PHE A 250 -3.76 -15.20 -26.40
C PHE A 250 -5.21 -14.75 -26.11
N ASN A 251 -5.98 -15.49 -25.32
CA ASN A 251 -7.31 -15.10 -24.82
C ASN A 251 -7.25 -14.39 -23.45
N LEU A 252 -6.08 -14.29 -22.84
CA LEU A 252 -5.87 -13.53 -21.61
C LEU A 252 -5.74 -12.03 -21.92
N ILE A 253 -6.52 -11.23 -21.21
CA ILE A 253 -6.46 -9.77 -21.22
C ILE A 253 -6.17 -9.34 -19.78
N VAL A 254 -5.09 -8.58 -19.58
CA VAL A 254 -4.74 -8.01 -18.28
C VAL A 254 -4.75 -6.50 -18.38
N ASN A 255 -5.62 -5.88 -17.61
CA ASN A 255 -5.71 -4.44 -17.49
C ASN A 255 -5.22 -4.02 -16.10
N SER A 256 -4.15 -3.24 -16.08
CA SER A 256 -3.68 -2.55 -14.89
C SER A 256 -4.58 -1.35 -14.56
N ASN A 257 -4.43 -0.83 -13.36
CA ASN A 257 -5.03 0.42 -12.93
C ASN A 257 -3.98 1.33 -12.30
N ASN A 258 -4.36 2.53 -11.88
CA ASN A 258 -3.43 3.51 -11.39
C ASN A 258 -2.69 3.02 -10.14
N GLY A 259 -1.42 3.37 -10.04
CA GLY A 259 -0.70 3.31 -8.78
C GLY A 259 -1.33 4.23 -7.72
N GLY A 260 -1.08 3.91 -6.46
CA GLY A 260 -1.43 4.77 -5.34
C GLY A 260 -0.49 5.97 -5.26
N ASP A 261 -1.00 7.14 -4.90
CA ASP A 261 -0.15 8.31 -4.66
C ASP A 261 0.63 8.12 -3.34
N GLY A 262 1.85 8.64 -3.26
CA GLY A 262 2.63 8.72 -2.03
C GLY A 262 2.02 9.73 -1.05
N GLY A 263 2.20 9.49 0.24
CA GLY A 263 1.74 10.36 1.31
C GLY A 263 2.59 11.63 1.44
N ASP A 264 1.95 12.73 1.82
CA ASP A 264 2.64 14.00 2.05
C ASP A 264 3.35 13.99 3.42
N ALA A 265 4.45 14.73 3.52
CA ALA A 265 5.19 14.92 4.76
C ALA A 265 5.32 16.40 5.13
N THR A 266 4.90 16.75 6.34
CA THR A 266 5.00 18.10 6.89
C THR A 266 5.78 18.09 8.19
N THR A 267 6.78 18.97 8.33
CA THR A 267 7.51 19.14 9.59
C THR A 267 7.71 20.58 10.00
N THR A 268 7.68 20.79 11.31
CA THR A 268 8.02 22.07 11.94
C THR A 268 8.97 21.82 13.12
N GLY A 269 10.15 22.43 13.09
CA GLY A 269 11.11 22.39 14.19
C GLY A 269 10.63 23.22 15.37
N GLY A 270 10.98 22.81 16.59
CA GLY A 270 10.66 23.60 17.79
C GLY A 270 11.40 24.93 17.82
N ARG A 271 10.79 25.98 18.35
CA ARG A 271 11.50 27.25 18.59
C ARG A 271 12.58 27.06 19.67
N GLY A 272 13.73 27.72 19.57
CA GLY A 272 14.68 27.84 20.66
C GLY A 272 14.14 28.71 21.81
N GLY A 273 14.50 28.35 23.05
CA GLY A 273 14.15 29.13 24.24
C GLY A 273 14.96 30.42 24.33
N ASN A 274 14.36 31.48 24.87
CA ASN A 274 15.02 32.76 25.05
C ASN A 274 16.00 32.71 26.24
N ASP A 275 17.03 33.55 26.20
CA ASP A 275 17.87 33.80 27.36
C ASP A 275 17.22 34.81 28.33
N LEU A 276 17.41 34.59 29.64
CA LEU A 276 16.85 35.42 30.72
C LEU A 276 17.94 35.96 31.68
N ALA A 277 19.23 35.77 31.39
CA ALA A 277 20.34 36.09 32.30
C ALA A 277 20.98 37.49 32.11
N LYS A 278 21.63 38.00 33.16
CA LYS A 278 22.57 39.14 33.10
C LYS A 278 23.94 38.74 33.70
N PRO A 279 25.09 39.10 33.08
CA PRO A 279 25.22 39.63 31.71
C PRO A 279 24.62 38.64 30.70
N GLY A 280 24.13 39.15 29.57
CA GLY A 280 23.39 38.34 28.60
C GLY A 280 24.20 37.12 28.13
N THR A 281 23.60 35.94 28.20
CA THR A 281 24.14 34.71 27.62
C THR A 281 23.61 34.51 26.20
N HIS A 282 23.15 33.33 25.80
CA HIS A 282 22.65 33.12 24.45
C HIS A 282 21.27 32.46 24.43
N GLY A 283 20.44 32.87 23.47
CA GLY A 283 19.22 32.15 23.13
C GLY A 283 19.52 30.74 22.62
N GLY A 284 18.58 29.82 22.79
CA GLY A 284 18.65 28.47 22.27
C GLY A 284 18.49 28.44 20.75
N LYS A 285 19.08 27.46 20.09
CA LYS A 285 18.89 27.28 18.63
C LYS A 285 17.49 26.78 18.32
N GLY A 286 17.01 27.10 17.12
CA GLY A 286 15.82 26.46 16.58
C GLY A 286 16.03 24.98 16.28
N GLY A 287 14.99 24.18 16.45
CA GLY A 287 14.99 22.76 16.18
C GLY A 287 15.05 22.43 14.69
N LYS A 288 15.74 21.34 14.36
CA LYS A 288 15.81 20.82 12.99
C LYS A 288 14.48 20.21 12.55
N ALA A 289 14.10 20.44 11.30
CA ALA A 289 12.92 19.85 10.68
C ALA A 289 13.33 19.03 9.44
N THR A 290 12.71 17.87 9.25
CA THR A 290 13.00 16.98 8.11
C THR A 290 11.72 16.31 7.61
N SER A 291 11.33 16.60 6.37
CA SER A 291 10.19 15.98 5.69
C SER A 291 10.65 15.16 4.50
N ILE A 292 10.10 13.95 4.37
CA ILE A 292 10.34 13.04 3.25
C ILE A 292 8.97 12.59 2.71
N GLY A 293 8.61 12.98 1.50
CA GLY A 293 7.38 12.53 0.84
C GLY A 293 7.44 11.03 0.53
N GLY A 294 6.29 10.36 0.52
CA GLY A 294 6.20 8.94 0.15
C GLY A 294 6.34 8.71 -1.35
N HIS A 295 6.82 7.54 -1.77
CA HIS A 295 6.92 7.21 -3.18
C HIS A 295 5.54 6.91 -3.78
N GLY A 296 5.32 7.28 -5.05
CA GLY A 296 4.16 6.83 -5.81
C GLY A 296 4.26 5.33 -6.15
N GLY A 297 3.13 4.64 -6.19
CA GLY A 297 3.07 3.22 -6.53
C GLY A 297 3.15 2.96 -8.03
N ASP A 298 3.76 1.84 -8.42
CA ASP A 298 3.87 1.44 -9.82
C ASP A 298 2.57 0.82 -10.34
N ALA A 299 2.39 0.88 -11.66
CA ALA A 299 1.24 0.38 -12.40
C ALA A 299 1.64 -0.34 -13.70
N THR A 300 2.88 -0.82 -13.79
CA THR A 300 3.38 -1.59 -14.93
C THR A 300 2.99 -3.06 -14.83
N THR A 301 2.40 -3.60 -15.89
CA THR A 301 2.14 -5.03 -16.07
C THR A 301 3.28 -5.73 -16.79
N SER A 302 3.55 -6.97 -16.41
CA SER A 302 4.39 -7.87 -17.19
C SER A 302 3.95 -9.31 -16.97
N LEU A 303 4.19 -10.16 -17.97
CA LEU A 303 3.94 -11.59 -17.88
C LEU A 303 5.16 -12.34 -18.42
N ALA A 304 6.01 -12.83 -17.52
CA ALA A 304 7.14 -13.66 -17.91
C ALA A 304 6.67 -15.06 -18.33
N GLY A 305 7.35 -15.70 -19.29
CA GLY A 305 7.06 -17.10 -19.67
C GLY A 305 5.92 -17.31 -20.67
N GLY A 306 5.29 -16.25 -21.17
CA GLY A 306 4.26 -16.34 -22.21
C GLY A 306 3.87 -14.99 -22.80
N VAL A 307 2.97 -15.01 -23.79
CA VAL A 307 2.44 -13.79 -24.43
C VAL A 307 0.91 -13.80 -24.26
N ALA A 308 0.40 -12.85 -23.48
CA ALA A 308 -1.03 -12.63 -23.34
C ALA A 308 -1.60 -11.97 -24.61
N GLY A 309 -2.92 -12.06 -24.81
CA GLY A 309 -3.61 -11.35 -25.89
C GLY A 309 -3.52 -9.84 -25.77
N ALA A 310 -3.57 -9.33 -24.54
CA ALA A 310 -3.32 -7.94 -24.22
C ALA A 310 -2.78 -7.77 -22.79
N LEU A 311 -1.80 -6.88 -22.63
CA LEU A 311 -1.30 -6.37 -21.36
C LEU A 311 -1.32 -4.85 -21.44
N ALA A 312 -2.11 -4.19 -20.59
CA ALA A 312 -2.21 -2.74 -20.54
C ALA A 312 -1.69 -2.23 -19.20
N ASP A 313 -0.73 -1.30 -19.27
CA ASP A 313 -0.22 -0.58 -18.10
C ASP A 313 -1.20 0.50 -17.66
N GLY A 314 -1.18 0.80 -16.35
CA GLY A 314 -1.89 1.92 -15.78
C GLY A 314 -0.96 3.11 -15.58
N PRO A 315 -1.50 4.31 -15.31
CA PRO A 315 -0.72 5.45 -14.84
C PRO A 315 -0.02 5.15 -13.51
N GLY A 316 1.26 5.53 -13.40
CA GLY A 316 1.96 5.50 -12.11
C GLY A 316 1.39 6.50 -11.10
N GLY A 317 1.51 6.20 -9.81
CA GLY A 317 1.10 7.12 -8.74
C GLY A 317 2.06 8.30 -8.60
N ASN A 318 1.56 9.44 -8.12
CA ASN A 318 2.42 10.60 -7.86
C ASN A 318 3.23 10.41 -6.58
N GLY A 319 4.44 10.97 -6.53
CA GLY A 319 5.20 11.09 -5.29
C GLY A 319 4.57 12.12 -4.35
N GLY A 320 4.70 11.88 -3.04
CA GLY A 320 4.21 12.78 -2.00
C GLY A 320 5.05 14.05 -1.86
N ASN A 321 4.42 15.14 -1.45
CA ASN A 321 5.08 16.42 -1.22
C ASN A 321 5.83 16.42 0.12
N ALA A 322 6.89 17.23 0.20
CA ALA A 322 7.64 17.46 1.41
C ALA A 322 7.67 18.95 1.76
N THR A 323 7.01 19.30 2.86
CA THR A 323 6.98 20.67 3.43
C THR A 323 7.73 20.70 4.75
N THR A 324 8.70 21.60 4.89
CA THR A 324 9.59 21.65 6.06
C THR A 324 9.81 23.08 6.54
N ASN A 325 9.58 23.33 7.82
CA ASN A 325 9.87 24.62 8.48
C ASN A 325 10.87 24.41 9.62
N GLY A 326 12.06 25.00 9.52
CA GLY A 326 13.02 25.01 10.62
C GLY A 326 12.50 25.81 11.82
N GLY A 327 12.89 25.42 13.03
CA GLY A 327 12.52 26.17 14.23
C GLY A 327 13.19 27.53 14.25
N ARG A 328 12.53 28.59 14.73
CA ARG A 328 13.18 29.88 14.96
C ARG A 328 14.13 29.81 16.17
N GLY A 329 15.27 30.50 16.14
CA GLY A 329 16.14 30.67 17.31
C GLY A 329 15.49 31.47 18.44
N GLY A 330 15.90 31.22 19.68
CA GLY A 330 15.51 32.01 20.84
C GLY A 330 16.26 33.34 20.87
N ASP A 331 15.64 34.38 21.44
CA ASP A 331 16.25 35.70 21.51
C ASP A 331 17.28 35.77 22.66
N GLY A 332 18.31 36.60 22.53
CA GLY A 332 19.26 36.91 23.60
C GLY A 332 18.70 37.97 24.57
N ASN A 333 19.24 38.06 25.79
CA ASN A 333 18.73 39.01 26.77
C ASN A 333 19.42 40.39 26.70
N ASP A 334 18.64 41.46 26.87
CA ASP A 334 19.13 42.85 26.96
C ASP A 334 19.75 43.15 28.34
N CYS A 335 20.89 43.84 28.34
CA CYS A 335 21.52 44.36 29.54
C CYS A 335 21.06 45.79 29.83
N CYS A 336 19.94 45.97 30.55
CA CYS A 336 19.51 47.31 31.02
C CYS A 336 20.28 47.81 32.27
N GLY A 337 21.58 47.53 32.40
CA GLY A 337 22.40 47.89 33.57
C GLY A 337 23.32 49.09 33.31
N ASP A 338 23.74 49.78 34.36
CA ASP A 338 24.62 50.98 34.29
C ASP A 338 26.11 50.64 34.03
N ASP A 339 26.49 49.36 34.16
CA ASP A 339 27.82 48.85 33.77
C ASP A 339 27.77 48.30 32.33
N PRO A 340 28.81 48.52 31.49
CA PRO A 340 28.86 48.07 30.09
C PRO A 340 29.05 46.54 30.01
N ASP A 341 28.01 45.80 30.33
CA ASP A 341 27.92 44.36 30.17
C ASP A 341 27.30 44.04 28.81
N LYS A 342 28.05 43.33 27.95
CA LYS A 342 27.55 42.92 26.62
C LYS A 342 26.20 42.19 26.75
N GLY A 343 25.23 42.62 25.94
CA GLY A 343 23.96 41.92 25.73
C GLY A 343 24.17 40.51 25.17
N GLY A 344 23.16 39.66 25.35
CA GLY A 344 23.24 38.26 24.99
C GLY A 344 23.06 38.01 23.49
N ASN A 345 23.71 36.99 22.93
CA ASN A 345 23.52 36.65 21.51
C ASN A 345 22.18 35.93 21.29
N GLY A 346 21.50 36.19 20.17
CA GLY A 346 20.39 35.36 19.73
C GLY A 346 20.83 33.95 19.34
N GLY A 347 19.93 32.98 19.44
CA GLY A 347 20.14 31.61 18.99
C GLY A 347 20.05 31.48 17.47
N GLY A 348 20.78 30.54 16.89
CA GLY A 348 20.69 30.25 15.44
C GLY A 348 19.34 29.62 15.07
N GLY A 349 18.88 29.85 13.84
CA GLY A 349 17.70 29.18 13.30
C GLY A 349 17.93 27.68 13.06
N GLY A 350 16.83 26.93 13.01
CA GLY A 350 16.81 25.50 12.78
C GLY A 350 16.94 25.13 11.31
N GLU A 351 17.62 24.02 11.04
CA GLU A 351 17.78 23.46 9.70
C GLU A 351 16.45 22.92 9.14
N ALA A 352 16.22 23.08 7.84
CA ALA A 352 15.07 22.54 7.13
C ALA A 352 15.53 21.65 5.97
N ILE A 353 15.19 20.36 6.02
CA ILE A 353 15.43 19.38 4.94
C ILE A 353 14.08 18.91 4.38
N ALA A 354 13.90 19.01 3.07
CA ALA A 354 12.72 18.49 2.37
C ALA A 354 13.16 17.59 1.21
N THR A 355 12.70 16.33 1.19
CA THR A 355 12.94 15.37 0.11
C THR A 355 11.59 14.96 -0.47
N PRO A 356 11.30 15.25 -1.75
CA PRO A 356 10.03 14.87 -2.36
C PRO A 356 9.98 13.35 -2.57
N GLY A 357 8.78 12.81 -2.70
CA GLY A 357 8.59 11.43 -3.13
C GLY A 357 8.89 11.25 -4.62
N ASP A 358 9.47 10.12 -4.99
CA ASP A 358 9.63 9.76 -6.40
C ASP A 358 8.30 9.32 -7.02
N PRO A 359 8.09 9.53 -8.33
CA PRO A 359 6.92 9.03 -9.02
C PRO A 359 6.95 7.51 -9.18
N GLY A 360 5.76 6.91 -9.20
CA GLY A 360 5.57 5.53 -9.63
C GLY A 360 5.70 5.37 -11.15
N GLN A 361 6.13 4.20 -11.58
CA GLN A 361 6.25 3.83 -12.99
C GLN A 361 4.89 3.39 -13.56
N GLY A 362 4.62 3.73 -14.82
CA GLY A 362 3.40 3.38 -15.52
C GLY A 362 3.33 3.99 -16.91
N ASN A 363 2.15 3.98 -17.52
CA ASN A 363 1.92 4.65 -18.81
C ASN A 363 0.71 5.58 -18.75
N PRO A 364 0.91 6.90 -18.47
CA PRO A 364 2.20 7.55 -18.22
C PRO A 364 2.75 7.27 -16.81
N ASN A 365 4.02 7.60 -16.59
CA ASN A 365 4.60 7.68 -15.24
C ASN A 365 3.88 8.75 -14.40
N GLY A 366 3.92 8.56 -13.07
CA GLY A 366 3.45 9.59 -12.14
C GLY A 366 4.33 10.85 -12.16
N ALA A 367 3.87 11.89 -11.47
CA ALA A 367 4.65 13.10 -11.20
C ALA A 367 5.44 12.96 -9.90
N ALA A 368 6.65 13.53 -9.85
CA ALA A 368 7.40 13.65 -8.61
C ALA A 368 6.69 14.59 -7.63
N GLY A 369 6.89 14.39 -6.34
CA GLY A 369 6.41 15.30 -5.31
C GLY A 369 7.10 16.67 -5.38
N MET A 370 6.47 17.68 -4.78
CA MET A 370 7.06 19.02 -4.64
C MET A 370 7.80 19.17 -3.31
N THR A 371 8.80 20.05 -3.29
CA THR A 371 9.49 20.47 -2.06
C THR A 371 9.17 21.92 -1.71
N ASN A 372 8.90 22.16 -0.43
CA ASN A 372 8.83 23.51 0.13
C ASN A 372 9.56 23.52 1.50
N GLY A 373 10.79 24.00 1.51
CA GLY A 373 11.64 24.05 2.71
C GLY A 373 11.99 25.48 3.07
N VAL A 374 11.65 25.91 4.29
CA VAL A 374 12.02 27.22 4.85
C VAL A 374 12.86 26.99 6.09
N ALA A 375 14.13 27.42 6.07
CA ALA A 375 14.99 27.39 7.25
C ALA A 375 14.44 28.32 8.33
N GLY A 376 14.72 28.01 9.60
CA GLY A 376 14.31 28.87 10.70
C GLY A 376 15.09 30.17 10.73
N ASP A 377 14.45 31.25 11.15
CA ASP A 377 15.13 32.52 11.40
C ASP A 377 16.00 32.43 12.66
N GLY A 378 17.07 33.23 12.70
CA GLY A 378 17.82 33.46 13.94
C GLY A 378 16.99 34.25 14.96
N GLY A 379 17.31 34.09 16.25
CA GLY A 379 16.82 34.97 17.31
C GLY A 379 17.52 36.32 17.28
N ALA A 380 16.85 37.36 17.79
CA ALA A 380 17.46 38.67 17.94
C ALA A 380 18.58 38.61 19.00
N GLY A 381 19.67 39.33 18.78
CA GLY A 381 20.65 39.62 19.84
C GLY A 381 20.10 40.68 20.78
N GLY A 382 20.52 40.62 22.05
CA GLY A 382 20.18 41.61 23.05
C GLY A 382 21.11 42.81 23.03
N ASP A 383 20.58 43.98 23.37
CA ASP A 383 21.31 45.23 23.48
C ASP A 383 22.23 45.20 24.72
N GLY A 384 23.45 45.75 24.60
CA GLY A 384 24.54 45.70 25.59
C GLY A 384 25.15 47.04 25.92
#